data_AF-A0A9D5L941-F1
#
_entry.id   AF-A0A9D5L941-F1
#
_cell.length_a   1.000
_cell.length_b   1.000
_cell.length_c   1.000
_cell.angle_alpha   90.00
_cell.angle_beta   90.00
_cell.angle_gamma   90.00
#
_symmetry.space_group_name_H-M   'P 1'
#
loop_
_entity.id
_entity.type
_entity.pdbx_description
1 polymer ?
#
loop_
_entity_poly.entity_id
_entity_poly.type
_entity_poly.pdbx_seq_one_letter_code
_entity_poly.pdbx_strand_id
1 'polypeptide(L)'
;MKCYISKNYRHTNTAGDKAKTDIEAIMSGAEFVNLGLTQGRSSNSLVAYFKTLASVMRGVNRMRRGDIVVVQYPLKKYYDYVVRKAAERGAKVVTLIHDLGSFRRKKLTEAEEVGRLNKSSVVIVHSRAMLQWLKDRGVTVPMVVLGLFDYLSAHAAREVEGLSSGRTSLMFAGNCSRKANGWIYSLAEVAPGVDIILYGNGVETPAPGNIKAMGQVDSDTLIGEAAGDYGMVWYGDSLDEGAGPLGEYLQYNAPHKTSMYLRAGIPVIIWDKAALADIVKRLDVGICVSSLRNIQEVLAGISPERYARMRANAYKVSAKLAEGGFTLEALSKSIDIINGRATGED
;
A
#
# COMPACT_ATOMS: atom_id res chain seq x y z
N MET A 1 -25.23 -5.52 10.11
CA MET A 1 -24.79 -4.20 9.59
C MET A 1 -23.34 -4.27 9.10
N LYS A 2 -22.85 -3.28 8.34
CA LYS A 2 -21.44 -3.14 7.96
C LYS A 2 -20.68 -2.48 9.11
N CYS A 3 -19.59 -3.07 9.59
CA CYS A 3 -18.88 -2.52 10.75
C CYS A 3 -17.39 -2.85 10.80
N TYR A 4 -16.66 -2.16 11.67
CA TYR A 4 -15.23 -2.39 11.94
C TYR A 4 -14.90 -2.07 13.39
N ILE A 5 -13.67 -2.38 13.82
CA ILE A 5 -13.15 -2.03 15.15
C ILE A 5 -11.88 -1.20 14.97
N SER A 6 -11.96 0.09 15.28
CA SER A 6 -10.78 0.95 15.29
C SER A 6 -9.77 0.52 16.35
N LYS A 7 -8.49 0.76 16.08
CA LYS A 7 -7.43 0.66 17.09
C LYS A 7 -6.81 2.03 17.37
N ASN A 8 -5.94 2.09 18.38
CA ASN A 8 -5.16 3.29 18.64
C ASN A 8 -3.84 3.24 17.84
N TYR A 9 -3.54 4.32 17.13
CA TYR A 9 -2.35 4.45 16.28
C TYR A 9 -1.27 5.27 17.00
N ARG A 10 0.02 5.04 16.67
CA ARG A 10 1.12 5.79 17.28
C ARG A 10 1.47 7.02 16.45
N HIS A 11 1.62 6.87 15.14
CA HIS A 11 2.01 7.95 14.22
C HIS A 11 1.36 7.77 12.85
N THR A 12 0.81 8.82 12.24
CA THR A 12 0.30 8.78 10.84
C THR A 12 1.39 8.98 9.79
N ASN A 13 2.61 9.33 10.20
CA ASN A 13 3.71 9.63 9.29
C ASN A 13 4.49 8.37 8.84
N THR A 14 4.03 7.17 9.22
CA THR A 14 4.58 5.91 8.70
C THR A 14 3.60 5.26 7.74
N ALA A 15 4.11 4.73 6.62
CA ALA A 15 3.28 4.16 5.56
C ALA A 15 2.29 3.09 6.06
N GLY A 16 2.72 2.26 7.02
CA GLY A 16 1.89 1.16 7.55
C GLY A 16 0.76 1.60 8.49
N ASP A 17 0.95 2.69 9.25
CA ASP A 17 -0.14 3.24 10.08
C ASP A 17 -1.08 4.09 9.21
N LYS A 18 -0.55 4.83 8.22
CA LYS A 18 -1.36 5.62 7.28
C LYS A 18 -2.36 4.76 6.49
N ALA A 19 -1.89 3.68 5.85
CA ALA A 19 -2.76 2.79 5.09
C ALA A 19 -3.95 2.29 5.94
N LYS A 20 -3.72 2.06 7.23
CA LYS A 20 -4.75 1.56 8.14
C LYS A 20 -5.75 2.64 8.55
N THR A 21 -5.26 3.85 8.83
CA THR A 21 -6.12 4.99 9.17
C THR A 21 -6.94 5.46 7.97
N ASP A 22 -6.37 5.39 6.76
CA ASP A 22 -7.08 5.74 5.53
C ASP A 22 -8.25 4.77 5.29
N ILE A 23 -8.03 3.46 5.48
CA ILE A 23 -9.12 2.46 5.40
C ILE A 23 -10.20 2.70 6.46
N GLU A 24 -9.86 3.06 7.69
CA GLU A 24 -10.87 3.43 8.71
C GLU A 24 -11.68 4.66 8.29
N ALA A 25 -11.03 5.68 7.72
CA ALA A 25 -11.71 6.88 7.23
C ALA A 25 -12.63 6.59 6.04
N ILE A 26 -12.18 5.79 5.06
CA ILE A 26 -12.98 5.34 3.91
C ILE A 26 -14.21 4.57 4.39
N MET A 27 -14.02 3.60 5.28
CA MET A 27 -15.12 2.83 5.86
C MET A 27 -16.11 3.74 6.61
N SER A 28 -15.61 4.71 7.38
CA SER A 28 -16.46 5.68 8.07
C SER A 28 -17.28 6.54 7.10
N GLY A 29 -16.71 6.95 5.97
CA GLY A 29 -17.41 7.68 4.92
C GLY A 29 -18.46 6.85 4.18
N ALA A 30 -18.26 5.52 4.09
CA ALA A 30 -19.18 4.57 3.45
C ALA A 30 -20.16 3.89 4.42
N GLU A 31 -20.51 4.57 5.51
CA GLU A 31 -21.51 4.17 6.51
C GLU A 31 -21.17 2.87 7.27
N PHE A 32 -19.90 2.45 7.32
CA PHE A 32 -19.51 1.39 8.23
C PHE A 32 -19.47 1.93 9.66
N VAL A 33 -20.05 1.15 10.58
CA VAL A 33 -20.13 1.54 11.99
C VAL A 33 -18.87 1.07 12.73
N ASN A 34 -18.15 1.99 13.37
CA ASN A 34 -17.11 1.62 14.33
C ASN A 34 -17.75 1.07 15.62
N LEU A 35 -17.57 -0.22 15.90
CA LEU A 35 -18.06 -0.85 17.12
C LEU A 35 -17.19 -0.56 18.33
N GLY A 36 -15.92 -0.23 18.10
CA GLY A 36 -14.92 0.03 19.14
C GLY A 36 -14.97 1.44 19.72
N LEU A 37 -13.80 1.93 20.14
CA LEU A 37 -13.58 3.33 20.50
C LEU A 37 -13.22 4.14 19.25
N THR A 38 -13.48 5.45 19.29
CA THR A 38 -13.04 6.37 18.24
C THR A 38 -11.54 6.24 17.99
N GLN A 39 -11.15 6.31 16.72
CA GLN A 39 -9.74 6.30 16.32
C GLN A 39 -8.97 7.37 17.12
N GLY A 40 -7.93 6.94 17.82
CA GLY A 40 -7.11 7.80 18.65
C GLY A 40 -5.63 7.71 18.30
N ARG A 41 -4.87 8.72 18.74
CA ARG A 41 -3.41 8.76 18.62
C ARG A 41 -2.78 8.81 20.01
N SER A 42 -1.76 7.98 20.25
CA SER A 42 -0.97 8.07 21.49
C SER A 42 0.46 7.62 21.25
N SER A 43 1.41 8.49 21.62
CA SER A 43 2.84 8.18 21.59
C SER A 43 3.23 7.13 22.65
N ASN A 44 2.54 7.13 23.80
CA ASN A 44 2.76 6.20 24.90
C ASN A 44 2.26 4.79 24.55
N SER A 45 3.16 3.81 24.59
CA SER A 45 2.89 2.42 24.22
C SER A 45 1.87 1.73 25.12
N LEU A 46 1.90 2.01 26.44
CA LEU A 46 0.98 1.42 27.41
C LEU A 46 -0.42 1.99 27.24
N VAL A 47 -0.55 3.31 27.09
CA VAL A 47 -1.84 3.96 26.83
C VAL A 47 -2.44 3.46 25.51
N ALA A 48 -1.62 3.40 24.45
CA ALA A 48 -2.06 2.87 23.15
C ALA A 48 -2.52 1.40 23.24
N TYR A 49 -1.83 0.60 24.06
CA TYR A 49 -2.18 -0.79 24.32
C TYR A 49 -3.56 -0.91 24.99
N PHE A 50 -3.77 -0.24 26.13
CA PHE A 50 -5.03 -0.32 26.87
C PHE A 50 -6.21 0.28 26.10
N LYS A 51 -6.00 1.38 25.36
CA LYS A 51 -7.02 1.92 24.46
C LYS A 51 -7.42 0.93 23.37
N THR A 52 -6.44 0.26 22.77
CA THR A 52 -6.73 -0.77 21.75
C THR A 52 -7.47 -1.97 22.37
N LEU A 53 -7.07 -2.42 23.54
CA LEU A 53 -7.75 -3.49 24.26
C LEU A 53 -9.21 -3.11 24.58
N ALA A 54 -9.43 -1.93 25.14
CA ALA A 54 -10.77 -1.43 25.45
C ALA A 54 -11.63 -1.30 24.18
N SER A 55 -11.05 -0.84 23.07
CA SER A 55 -11.73 -0.79 21.76
C SER A 55 -12.13 -2.18 21.27
N VAL A 56 -11.23 -3.16 21.35
CA VAL A 56 -11.51 -4.55 20.99
C VAL A 56 -12.61 -5.13 21.87
N MET A 57 -12.54 -4.96 23.19
CA MET A 57 -13.55 -5.47 24.13
C MET A 57 -14.92 -4.85 23.89
N ARG A 58 -14.99 -3.53 23.70
CA ARG A 58 -16.22 -2.83 23.33
C ARG A 58 -16.77 -3.32 21.99
N GLY A 59 -15.89 -3.45 21.01
CA GLY A 59 -16.24 -3.86 19.65
C GLY A 59 -16.85 -5.27 19.61
N VAL A 60 -16.19 -6.25 20.23
CA VAL A 60 -16.72 -7.61 20.30
C VAL A 60 -18.04 -7.66 21.06
N ASN A 61 -18.19 -6.91 22.15
CA ASN A 61 -19.42 -6.92 22.96
C ASN A 61 -20.63 -6.28 22.26
N ARG A 62 -20.41 -5.35 21.33
CA ARG A 62 -21.48 -4.67 20.57
C ARG A 62 -21.87 -5.38 19.28
N MET A 63 -21.07 -6.34 18.83
CA MET A 63 -21.31 -7.10 17.61
C MET A 63 -22.58 -7.95 17.72
N ARG A 64 -23.33 -8.06 16.63
CA ARG A 64 -24.62 -8.76 16.57
C ARG A 64 -24.63 -9.80 15.46
N ARG A 65 -25.59 -10.73 15.54
CA ARG A 65 -25.83 -11.72 14.49
C ARG A 65 -26.16 -11.01 13.16
N GLY A 66 -25.55 -11.47 12.08
CA GLY A 66 -25.70 -10.87 10.75
C GLY A 66 -24.86 -9.62 10.50
N ASP A 67 -23.98 -9.24 11.42
CA ASP A 67 -22.98 -8.20 11.15
C ASP A 67 -21.90 -8.69 10.18
N ILE A 68 -21.41 -7.78 9.34
CA ILE A 68 -20.23 -7.98 8.49
C ILE A 68 -19.13 -7.09 9.05
N VAL A 69 -18.12 -7.72 9.65
CA VAL A 69 -17.04 -7.04 10.38
C VAL A 69 -15.79 -7.05 9.53
N VAL A 70 -15.28 -5.87 9.19
CA VAL A 70 -13.99 -5.71 8.53
C VAL A 70 -12.88 -5.70 9.57
N VAL A 71 -11.91 -6.60 9.40
CA VAL A 71 -10.74 -6.75 10.28
C VAL A 71 -9.47 -6.51 9.48
N GLN A 72 -8.79 -5.40 9.78
CA GLN A 72 -7.50 -5.07 9.16
C GLN A 72 -6.38 -5.95 9.73
N TYR A 73 -5.77 -6.77 8.87
CA TYR A 73 -4.72 -7.74 9.21
C TYR A 73 -3.31 -7.19 8.91
N PRO A 74 -2.32 -7.41 9.80
CA PRO A 74 -2.44 -8.07 11.09
C PRO A 74 -3.02 -7.14 12.17
N LEU A 75 -3.81 -7.72 13.07
CA LEU A 75 -4.31 -7.09 14.31
C LEU A 75 -3.57 -7.61 15.55
N LYS A 76 -2.26 -7.85 15.42
CA LYS A 76 -1.39 -8.43 16.47
C LYS A 76 -2.07 -9.62 17.17
N LYS A 77 -2.04 -9.66 18.50
CA LYS A 77 -2.64 -10.72 19.33
C LYS A 77 -4.17 -10.72 19.40
N TYR A 78 -4.84 -9.70 18.83
CA TYR A 78 -6.30 -9.58 18.91
C TYR A 78 -7.01 -10.24 17.73
N TYR A 79 -6.30 -10.57 16.65
CA TYR A 79 -6.91 -11.11 15.44
C TYR A 79 -7.73 -12.36 15.72
N ASP A 80 -7.11 -13.43 16.24
CA ASP A 80 -7.80 -14.69 16.54
C ASP A 80 -8.96 -14.50 17.53
N TYR A 81 -8.79 -13.61 18.52
CA TYR A 81 -9.83 -13.29 19.49
C TYR A 81 -11.05 -12.65 18.83
N VAL A 82 -10.85 -11.61 18.00
CA VAL A 82 -11.93 -10.90 17.31
C VAL A 82 -12.65 -11.82 16.33
N VAL A 83 -11.91 -12.57 15.51
CA VAL A 83 -12.50 -13.49 14.52
C VAL A 83 -13.34 -14.57 15.19
N ARG A 84 -12.81 -15.22 16.24
CA ARG A 84 -13.57 -16.20 17.02
C ARG A 84 -14.82 -15.59 17.65
N LYS A 85 -14.71 -14.42 18.27
CA LYS A 85 -15.84 -13.74 18.91
C LYS A 85 -16.89 -13.27 17.91
N ALA A 86 -16.50 -13.01 16.66
CA ALA A 86 -17.42 -12.72 15.58
C ALA A 86 -18.21 -13.97 15.16
N ALA A 87 -17.52 -15.09 14.97
CA ALA A 87 -18.15 -16.37 14.69
C ALA A 87 -19.14 -16.79 15.79
N GLU A 88 -18.74 -16.71 17.07
CA GLU A 88 -19.61 -17.00 18.23
C GLU A 88 -20.87 -16.12 18.29
N ARG A 89 -20.83 -14.93 17.71
CA ARG A 89 -21.98 -14.00 17.65
C ARG A 89 -22.78 -14.11 16.36
N GLY A 90 -22.42 -15.03 15.46
CA GLY A 90 -23.06 -15.18 14.15
C GLY A 90 -22.81 -13.99 13.21
N ALA A 91 -21.69 -13.28 13.39
CA ALA A 91 -21.21 -12.28 12.45
C ALA A 91 -20.28 -12.91 11.40
N LYS A 92 -20.18 -12.27 10.23
CA LYS A 92 -19.27 -12.62 9.14
C LYS A 92 -18.05 -11.71 9.19
N VAL A 93 -16.89 -12.24 8.80
CA VAL A 93 -15.62 -11.51 8.87
C VAL A 93 -15.06 -11.30 7.47
N VAL A 94 -14.77 -10.04 7.12
CA VAL A 94 -13.95 -9.68 5.97
C VAL A 94 -12.57 -9.31 6.49
N THR A 95 -11.54 -10.06 6.12
CA THR A 95 -10.16 -9.75 6.51
C THR A 95 -9.46 -8.98 5.42
N LEU A 96 -9.02 -7.75 5.72
CA LEU A 96 -8.24 -6.93 4.77
C LEU A 96 -6.76 -7.02 5.11
N ILE A 97 -5.97 -7.65 4.25
CA ILE A 97 -4.53 -7.82 4.45
C ILE A 97 -3.81 -6.50 4.17
N HIS A 98 -2.92 -6.10 5.10
CA HIS A 98 -1.90 -5.06 4.89
C HIS A 98 -0.49 -5.64 4.78
N ASP A 99 -0.27 -6.79 5.42
CA ASP A 99 1.01 -7.48 5.49
C ASP A 99 0.76 -8.96 5.82
N LEU A 100 1.54 -9.85 5.22
CA LEU A 100 1.64 -11.25 5.61
C LEU A 100 2.78 -11.44 6.61
N GLY A 101 2.49 -12.07 7.75
CA GLY A 101 3.45 -12.34 8.83
C GLY A 101 4.48 -13.41 8.49
N SER A 102 4.17 -14.29 7.53
CA SER A 102 5.10 -15.28 6.96
C SER A 102 6.27 -14.62 6.23
N PHE A 103 6.01 -13.55 5.49
CA PHE A 103 7.05 -12.74 4.85
C PHE A 103 7.68 -11.76 5.85
N ARG A 104 6.86 -11.03 6.59
CA ARG A 104 7.34 -9.91 7.41
C ARG A 104 7.84 -10.39 8.78
N ARG A 105 9.17 -10.38 8.95
CA ARG A 105 9.88 -10.80 10.18
C ARG A 105 9.67 -12.27 10.57
N LYS A 106 9.13 -13.10 9.66
CA LYS A 106 8.86 -14.54 9.83
C LYS A 106 8.21 -14.84 11.19
N LYS A 107 7.25 -14.01 11.59
CA LYS A 107 6.59 -14.10 12.91
C LYS A 107 5.53 -15.20 12.97
N LEU A 108 5.14 -15.70 11.81
CA LEU A 108 4.21 -16.79 11.63
C LEU A 108 4.81 -17.74 10.61
N THR A 109 4.57 -19.02 10.80
CA THR A 109 4.71 -20.01 9.73
C THR A 109 3.61 -19.78 8.69
N GLU A 110 3.83 -20.25 7.46
CA GLU A 110 2.81 -20.19 6.40
C GLU A 110 1.53 -20.94 6.84
N ALA A 111 1.66 -22.08 7.51
CA ALA A 111 0.54 -22.87 8.02
C ALA A 111 -0.31 -22.11 9.06
N GLU A 112 0.32 -21.39 9.99
CA GLU A 112 -0.39 -20.55 10.97
C GLU A 112 -1.11 -19.38 10.30
N GLU A 113 -0.50 -18.78 9.27
CA GLU A 113 -1.10 -17.68 8.51
C GLU A 113 -2.32 -18.18 7.72
N VAL A 114 -2.21 -19.31 7.01
CA VAL A 114 -3.32 -19.96 6.31
C VAL A 114 -4.45 -20.31 7.27
N GLY A 115 -4.13 -20.96 8.39
CA GLY A 115 -5.11 -21.34 9.40
C GLY A 115 -5.83 -20.13 10.01
N ARG A 116 -5.20 -18.97 10.07
CA ARG A 116 -5.82 -17.71 10.49
C ARG A 116 -6.75 -17.11 9.45
N LEU A 117 -6.32 -17.10 8.19
CA LEU A 117 -7.10 -16.52 7.09
C LEU A 117 -8.35 -17.36 6.76
N ASN A 118 -8.26 -18.69 6.90
CA ASN A 118 -9.41 -19.60 6.70
C ASN A 118 -10.52 -19.48 7.75
N LYS A 119 -10.31 -18.72 8.84
CA LYS A 119 -11.36 -18.41 9.82
C LYS A 119 -12.27 -17.26 9.37
N SER A 120 -11.93 -16.58 8.29
CA SER A 120 -12.67 -15.44 7.75
C SER A 120 -13.75 -15.90 6.77
N SER A 121 -14.73 -15.04 6.50
CA SER A 121 -15.76 -15.30 5.48
C SER A 121 -15.27 -14.91 4.08
N VAL A 122 -14.51 -13.82 3.98
CA VAL A 122 -13.82 -13.36 2.76
C VAL A 122 -12.48 -12.73 3.17
N VAL A 123 -11.47 -12.85 2.31
CA VAL A 123 -10.17 -12.20 2.50
C VAL A 123 -9.89 -11.23 1.35
N ILE A 124 -9.65 -9.96 1.67
CA ILE A 124 -9.16 -8.97 0.71
C ILE A 124 -7.62 -9.05 0.69
N VAL A 125 -7.07 -9.41 -0.47
CA VAL A 125 -5.64 -9.59 -0.73
C VAL A 125 -5.10 -8.48 -1.63
N HIS A 126 -3.79 -8.26 -1.66
CA HIS A 126 -3.22 -7.13 -2.41
C HIS A 126 -3.31 -7.31 -3.94
N SER A 127 -2.97 -8.50 -4.45
CA SER A 127 -2.73 -8.74 -5.88
C SER A 127 -3.21 -10.14 -6.28
N ARG A 128 -3.33 -10.40 -7.58
CA ARG A 128 -3.58 -11.76 -8.11
C ARG A 128 -2.44 -12.73 -7.74
N ALA A 129 -1.19 -12.25 -7.71
CA ALA A 129 -0.04 -13.04 -7.27
C ALA A 129 -0.15 -13.47 -5.79
N MET A 130 -0.53 -12.55 -4.89
CA MET A 130 -0.79 -12.88 -3.48
C MET A 130 -1.96 -13.87 -3.34
N LEU A 131 -3.02 -13.67 -4.12
CA LEU A 131 -4.16 -14.58 -4.15
C LEU A 131 -3.71 -16.01 -4.49
N GLN A 132 -2.97 -16.16 -5.59
CA GLN A 132 -2.50 -17.47 -6.04
C GLN A 132 -1.56 -18.10 -5.01
N TRP A 133 -0.62 -17.33 -4.47
CA TRP A 133 0.31 -17.80 -3.44
C TRP A 133 -0.40 -18.33 -2.19
N LEU A 134 -1.46 -17.64 -1.73
CA LEU A 134 -2.28 -18.07 -0.60
C LEU A 134 -3.13 -19.29 -0.92
N LYS A 135 -3.70 -19.34 -2.14
CA LYS A 135 -4.50 -20.48 -2.61
C LYS A 135 -3.67 -21.76 -2.66
N ASP A 136 -2.45 -21.68 -3.21
CA ASP A 136 -1.52 -22.82 -3.31
C ASP A 136 -1.10 -23.37 -1.93
N ARG A 137 -1.22 -22.54 -0.88
CA ARG A 137 -0.90 -22.90 0.51
C ARG A 137 -2.11 -23.33 1.34
N GLY A 138 -3.29 -23.41 0.72
CA GLY A 138 -4.48 -23.95 1.35
C GLY A 138 -5.43 -22.90 1.94
N VAL A 139 -5.36 -21.63 1.53
CA VAL A 139 -6.47 -20.70 1.79
C VAL A 139 -7.66 -21.09 0.91
N THR A 140 -8.77 -21.47 1.53
CA THR A 140 -9.96 -22.03 0.86
C THR A 140 -11.13 -21.06 0.83
N VAL A 141 -11.08 -20.00 1.63
CA VAL A 141 -12.14 -18.98 1.68
C VAL A 141 -12.05 -18.05 0.44
N PRO A 142 -13.18 -17.46 -0.01
CA PRO A 142 -13.16 -16.52 -1.12
C PRO A 142 -12.17 -15.37 -0.89
N MET A 143 -11.46 -14.99 -1.95
CA MET A 143 -10.48 -13.90 -1.94
C MET A 143 -10.84 -12.83 -2.97
N VAL A 144 -10.72 -11.56 -2.57
CA VAL A 144 -10.96 -10.39 -3.44
C VAL A 144 -9.66 -9.60 -3.56
N VAL A 145 -9.27 -9.23 -4.78
CA VAL A 145 -8.06 -8.42 -5.02
C VAL A 145 -8.37 -6.94 -4.78
N LEU A 146 -7.58 -6.30 -3.91
CA LEU A 146 -7.61 -4.86 -3.66
C LEU A 146 -6.99 -4.08 -4.82
N GLY A 147 -5.83 -4.53 -5.32
CA GLY A 147 -5.03 -3.79 -6.28
C GLY A 147 -4.19 -2.72 -5.59
N LEU A 148 -4.59 -1.45 -5.71
CA LEU A 148 -3.91 -0.33 -5.07
C LEU A 148 -4.55 -0.04 -3.71
N PHE A 149 -3.72 0.28 -2.71
CA PHE A 149 -4.22 0.94 -1.51
C PHE A 149 -4.66 2.36 -1.87
N ASP A 150 -5.81 2.80 -1.40
CA ASP A 150 -6.16 4.23 -1.48
C ASP A 150 -5.22 5.07 -0.61
N TYR A 151 -5.09 6.35 -0.96
CA TYR A 151 -4.20 7.27 -0.26
C TYR A 151 -4.95 8.58 -0.06
N LEU A 152 -5.50 8.77 1.13
CA LEU A 152 -6.26 9.97 1.46
C LEU A 152 -5.30 11.13 1.76
N SER A 153 -5.61 12.32 1.25
CA SER A 153 -4.83 13.52 1.52
C SER A 153 -5.72 14.75 1.40
N ALA A 154 -5.44 15.76 2.21
CA ALA A 154 -6.07 17.07 2.09
C ALA A 154 -5.63 17.83 0.82
N HIS A 155 -4.51 17.43 0.21
CA HIS A 155 -3.96 18.07 -0.98
C HIS A 155 -4.32 17.27 -2.25
N ALA A 156 -4.51 17.97 -3.35
CA ALA A 156 -4.69 17.37 -4.67
C ALA A 156 -3.36 17.28 -5.41
N ALA A 157 -3.25 16.31 -6.33
CA ALA A 157 -2.16 16.27 -7.29
C ALA A 157 -2.17 17.55 -8.13
N ARG A 158 -0.99 18.08 -8.47
CA ARG A 158 -0.89 19.15 -9.45
C ARG A 158 -1.06 18.58 -10.85
N GLU A 159 -1.96 19.17 -11.61
CA GLU A 159 -2.03 18.93 -13.05
C GLU A 159 -0.85 19.67 -13.68
N VAL A 160 0.15 18.90 -14.13
CA VAL A 160 1.33 19.41 -14.81
C VAL A 160 1.45 18.64 -16.12
N GLU A 161 1.55 19.38 -17.22
CA GLU A 161 1.74 18.82 -18.54
C GLU A 161 3.22 18.57 -18.82
N GLY A 162 3.53 17.37 -19.33
CA GLY A 162 4.85 17.05 -19.86
C GLY A 162 5.97 16.88 -18.83
N LEU A 163 7.14 16.50 -19.34
CA LEU A 163 8.37 16.35 -18.55
C LEU A 163 8.84 17.72 -18.07
N SER A 164 9.49 17.74 -16.91
CA SER A 164 10.23 18.93 -16.48
C SER A 164 11.30 19.32 -17.51
N SER A 165 11.56 20.63 -17.66
CA SER A 165 12.64 21.09 -18.53
C SER A 165 13.99 20.68 -17.93
N GLY A 166 14.70 19.76 -18.60
CA GLY A 166 16.02 19.29 -18.16
C GLY A 166 16.14 17.77 -18.20
N ARG A 167 16.98 17.22 -17.32
CA ARG A 167 17.14 15.77 -17.15
C ARG A 167 15.90 15.18 -16.50
N THR A 168 15.51 13.99 -16.93
CA THR A 168 14.44 13.25 -16.25
C THR A 168 14.82 12.98 -14.80
N SER A 169 13.86 13.15 -13.91
CA SER A 169 14.05 13.04 -12.46
C SER A 169 13.26 11.88 -11.84
N LEU A 170 13.93 11.14 -10.96
CA LEU A 170 13.41 9.97 -10.25
C LEU A 170 13.24 10.29 -8.76
N MET A 171 12.00 10.25 -8.29
CA MET A 171 11.65 10.51 -6.91
C MET A 171 11.70 9.23 -6.07
N PHE A 172 12.41 9.28 -4.94
CA PHE A 172 12.32 8.28 -3.89
C PHE A 172 11.93 8.91 -2.56
N ALA A 173 10.92 8.33 -1.89
CA ALA A 173 10.53 8.72 -0.54
C ALA A 173 10.76 7.58 0.47
N GLY A 174 11.54 7.83 1.53
CA GLY A 174 11.81 6.85 2.57
C GLY A 174 13.12 7.08 3.33
N ASN A 175 13.65 6.00 3.93
CA ASN A 175 14.98 6.03 4.53
C ASN A 175 16.01 6.08 3.39
N CYS A 176 16.69 7.20 3.23
CA CYS A 176 17.59 7.44 2.10
C CYS A 176 19.04 7.00 2.39
N SER A 177 19.32 6.40 3.55
CA SER A 177 20.68 5.93 3.86
C SER A 177 21.14 4.79 2.97
N ARG A 178 22.43 4.78 2.62
CA ARG A 178 23.04 3.69 1.83
C ARG A 178 22.87 2.32 2.47
N LYS A 179 22.85 2.26 3.81
CA LYS A 179 22.57 1.01 4.54
C LYS A 179 21.16 0.46 4.24
N ALA A 180 20.18 1.34 4.05
CA ALA A 180 18.79 0.93 3.84
C ALA A 180 18.43 0.80 2.35
N ASN A 181 18.99 1.67 1.50
CA ASN A 181 18.67 1.76 0.07
C ASN A 181 19.92 2.10 -0.76
N GLY A 182 20.99 1.31 -0.59
CA GLY A 182 22.27 1.52 -1.28
C GLY A 182 22.16 1.53 -2.80
N TRP A 183 21.18 0.80 -3.35
CA TRP A 183 20.86 0.79 -4.76
C TRP A 183 20.61 2.20 -5.34
N ILE A 184 20.12 3.17 -4.55
CA ILE A 184 19.92 4.56 -5.00
C ILE A 184 21.24 5.20 -5.40
N TYR A 185 22.29 4.94 -4.63
CA TYR A 185 23.62 5.52 -4.86
C TYR A 185 24.33 4.82 -6.02
N SER A 186 24.20 3.49 -6.11
CA SER A 186 24.66 2.76 -7.29
C SER A 186 23.93 3.21 -8.56
N LEU A 187 22.63 3.52 -8.46
CA LEU A 187 21.86 4.08 -9.57
C LEU A 187 22.41 5.44 -10.00
N ALA A 188 22.73 6.31 -9.04
CA ALA A 188 23.30 7.63 -9.30
C ALA A 188 24.62 7.53 -10.10
N GLU A 189 25.44 6.51 -9.81
CA GLU A 189 26.71 6.24 -10.50
C GLU A 189 26.51 5.72 -11.93
N VAL A 190 25.58 4.79 -12.16
CA VAL A 190 25.38 4.18 -13.49
C VAL A 190 24.48 5.00 -14.42
N ALA A 191 23.68 5.92 -13.88
CA ALA A 191 22.76 6.78 -14.64
C ALA A 191 23.00 8.27 -14.36
N PRO A 192 24.19 8.82 -14.69
CA PRO A 192 24.54 10.23 -14.41
C PRO A 192 23.68 11.24 -15.18
N GLY A 193 23.01 10.82 -16.26
CA GLY A 193 22.07 11.63 -17.03
C GLY A 193 20.67 11.72 -16.41
N VAL A 194 20.45 11.11 -15.25
CA VAL A 194 19.16 11.09 -14.53
C VAL A 194 19.33 11.75 -13.17
N ASP A 195 18.40 12.65 -12.84
CA ASP A 195 18.32 13.26 -11.52
C ASP A 195 17.60 12.36 -10.53
N ILE A 196 18.05 12.32 -9.28
CA ILE A 196 17.44 11.53 -8.21
C ILE A 196 17.03 12.47 -7.09
N ILE A 197 15.72 12.55 -6.82
CA ILE A 197 15.13 13.43 -5.82
C ILE A 197 14.75 12.61 -4.59
N LEU A 198 15.39 12.89 -3.47
CA LEU A 198 15.26 12.11 -2.23
C LEU A 198 14.46 12.86 -1.16
N TYR A 199 13.31 12.30 -0.81
CA TYR A 199 12.47 12.74 0.30
C TYR A 199 12.64 11.81 1.50
N GLY A 200 13.31 12.29 2.54
CA GLY A 200 13.53 11.58 3.79
C GLY A 200 14.90 11.81 4.39
N ASN A 201 15.19 11.04 5.45
CA ASN A 201 16.40 11.21 6.24
C ASN A 201 17.50 10.24 5.79
N GLY A 202 18.74 10.55 6.19
CA GLY A 202 19.88 9.64 6.06
C GLY A 202 20.61 9.72 4.72
N VAL A 203 20.35 10.72 3.88
CA VAL A 203 21.16 10.98 2.68
C VAL A 203 22.64 11.15 3.10
N GLU A 204 23.56 10.62 2.30
CA GLU A 204 24.99 10.67 2.61
C GLU A 204 25.54 12.05 2.24
N THR A 205 26.53 12.50 3.01
CA THR A 205 27.21 13.78 2.77
C THR A 205 28.72 13.53 2.64
N PRO A 206 29.35 13.91 1.51
CA PRO A 206 28.74 14.49 0.31
C PRO A 206 27.91 13.46 -0.48
N ALA A 207 26.83 13.91 -1.12
CA ALA A 207 26.04 13.09 -2.04
C ALA A 207 26.60 13.19 -3.47
N PRO A 208 26.39 12.17 -4.33
CA PRO A 208 26.60 12.28 -5.77
C PRO A 208 25.90 13.51 -6.38
N GLY A 209 26.51 14.11 -7.42
CA GLY A 209 26.06 15.40 -7.98
C GLY A 209 24.69 15.39 -8.66
N ASN A 210 24.14 14.23 -9.00
CA ASN A 210 22.78 14.03 -9.50
C ASN A 210 21.79 13.60 -8.42
N ILE A 211 22.17 13.63 -7.14
CA ILE A 211 21.26 13.41 -6.02
C ILE A 211 20.88 14.76 -5.40
N LYS A 212 19.58 15.04 -5.36
CA LYS A 212 18.98 16.19 -4.67
C LYS A 212 18.26 15.74 -3.41
N ALA A 213 18.79 16.12 -2.25
CA ALA A 213 18.16 15.88 -0.96
C ALA A 213 17.10 16.95 -0.66
N MET A 214 15.84 16.54 -0.51
CA MET A 214 14.71 17.41 -0.14
C MET A 214 14.40 17.39 1.36
N GLY A 215 15.04 16.47 2.12
CA GLY A 215 14.77 16.27 3.54
C GLY A 215 13.42 15.59 3.79
N GLN A 216 13.00 15.56 5.06
CA GLN A 216 11.72 14.98 5.45
C GLN A 216 10.57 15.98 5.22
N VAL A 217 9.61 15.58 4.40
CA VAL A 217 8.37 16.30 4.12
C VAL A 217 7.19 15.50 4.65
N ASP A 218 6.14 16.17 5.13
CA ASP A 218 4.93 15.47 5.56
C ASP A 218 4.17 14.87 4.38
N SER A 219 3.39 13.83 4.66
CA SER A 219 2.71 13.03 3.65
C SER A 219 1.70 13.79 2.80
N ASP A 220 1.11 14.87 3.32
CA ASP A 220 0.08 15.65 2.63
C ASP A 220 0.71 16.70 1.71
N THR A 221 1.70 17.44 2.22
CA THR A 221 2.53 18.34 1.41
C THR A 221 3.18 17.59 0.24
N LEU A 222 3.65 16.35 0.47
CA LEU A 222 4.23 15.53 -0.59
C LEU A 222 3.26 15.29 -1.77
N ILE A 223 1.96 15.16 -1.50
CA ILE A 223 0.96 14.94 -2.57
C ILE A 223 0.78 16.20 -3.43
N GLY A 224 0.81 17.37 -2.81
CA GLY A 224 0.63 18.64 -3.52
C GLY A 224 1.91 19.21 -4.13
N GLU A 225 3.08 18.84 -3.61
CA GLU A 225 4.33 19.57 -3.91
C GLU A 225 5.51 18.67 -4.30
N ALA A 226 5.31 17.35 -4.44
CA ALA A 226 6.37 16.45 -4.86
C ALA A 226 6.99 16.89 -6.19
N ALA A 227 8.32 16.91 -6.20
CA ALA A 227 9.14 17.03 -7.38
C ALA A 227 9.56 15.64 -7.85
N GLY A 228 9.69 15.48 -9.16
CA GLY A 228 10.02 14.21 -9.80
C GLY A 228 9.13 13.95 -11.00
N ASP A 229 9.73 13.43 -12.05
CA ASP A 229 8.98 12.97 -13.23
C ASP A 229 8.40 11.57 -12.98
N TYR A 230 9.14 10.71 -12.27
CA TYR A 230 8.69 9.37 -11.91
C TYR A 230 8.91 9.01 -10.45
N GLY A 231 8.00 8.24 -9.87
CA GLY A 231 8.13 7.63 -8.55
C GLY A 231 8.79 6.25 -8.59
N MET A 232 9.85 6.05 -7.82
CA MET A 232 10.59 4.78 -7.78
C MET A 232 9.96 3.76 -6.83
N VAL A 233 9.39 2.70 -7.40
CA VAL A 233 8.89 1.51 -6.69
C VAL A 233 9.90 0.37 -6.88
N TRP A 234 11.05 0.53 -6.24
CA TRP A 234 12.13 -0.46 -6.23
C TRP A 234 12.52 -0.80 -4.79
N TYR A 235 12.74 -2.09 -4.53
CA TYR A 235 13.14 -2.62 -3.24
C TYR A 235 14.14 -3.73 -3.45
N GLY A 236 15.14 -3.80 -2.58
CA GLY A 236 16.19 -4.80 -2.60
C GLY A 236 17.57 -4.17 -2.57
N ASP A 237 18.57 -5.02 -2.70
CA ASP A 237 19.97 -4.63 -2.50
C ASP A 237 20.75 -4.49 -3.82
N SER A 238 20.06 -4.63 -4.97
CA SER A 238 20.68 -4.62 -6.31
C SER A 238 19.92 -3.75 -7.32
N LEU A 239 20.58 -3.44 -8.44
CA LEU A 239 19.96 -2.82 -9.62
C LEU A 239 19.38 -3.86 -10.59
N ASP A 240 19.69 -5.14 -10.41
CA ASP A 240 19.37 -6.20 -11.36
C ASP A 240 17.96 -6.76 -11.16
N GLU A 241 17.52 -6.83 -9.92
CA GLU A 241 16.24 -7.41 -9.55
C GLU A 241 15.78 -6.97 -8.16
N GLY A 242 14.54 -7.32 -7.81
CA GLY A 242 14.01 -7.27 -6.46
C GLY A 242 14.65 -8.33 -5.56
N ALA A 243 15.95 -8.20 -5.28
CA ALA A 243 16.71 -9.12 -4.45
C ALA A 243 16.44 -8.94 -2.95
N GLY A 244 16.62 -10.02 -2.19
CA GLY A 244 16.52 -10.02 -0.73
C GLY A 244 15.07 -9.99 -0.21
N PRO A 245 14.88 -10.06 1.13
CA PRO A 245 13.56 -10.31 1.70
C PRO A 245 12.47 -9.29 1.35
N LEU A 246 12.84 -8.02 1.14
CA LEU A 246 11.89 -6.97 0.74
C LEU A 246 11.59 -7.00 -0.76
N GLY A 247 12.59 -7.32 -1.58
CA GLY A 247 12.43 -7.43 -3.03
C GLY A 247 11.62 -8.67 -3.41
N GLU A 248 11.87 -9.82 -2.78
CA GLU A 248 11.07 -11.04 -2.99
C GLU A 248 9.59 -10.81 -2.63
N TYR A 249 9.33 -10.10 -1.53
CA TYR A 249 7.96 -9.81 -1.11
C TYR A 249 7.24 -8.80 -2.04
N LEU A 250 7.99 -8.02 -2.82
CA LEU A 250 7.44 -7.10 -3.83
C LEU A 250 6.65 -7.85 -4.92
N GLN A 251 6.92 -9.14 -5.14
CA GLN A 251 6.18 -9.99 -6.08
C GLN A 251 4.74 -10.25 -5.62
N TYR A 252 4.43 -10.04 -4.34
CA TYR A 252 3.13 -10.35 -3.75
C TYR A 252 2.43 -9.11 -3.20
N ASN A 253 3.18 -8.18 -2.60
CA ASN A 253 2.60 -7.06 -1.88
C ASN A 253 2.20 -5.87 -2.80
N ALA A 254 1.45 -4.93 -2.23
CA ALA A 254 1.12 -3.65 -2.84
C ALA A 254 1.76 -2.54 -1.98
N PRO A 255 2.96 -2.06 -2.32
CA PRO A 255 3.59 -1.01 -1.54
C PRO A 255 2.75 0.25 -1.55
N HIS A 256 2.47 0.79 -0.37
CA HIS A 256 1.71 2.05 -0.22
C HIS A 256 2.38 3.24 -0.94
N LYS A 257 3.68 3.14 -1.23
CA LYS A 257 4.44 4.14 -1.98
C LYS A 257 3.98 4.25 -3.44
N THR A 258 3.57 3.14 -4.07
CA THR A 258 3.00 3.17 -5.42
C THR A 258 1.76 4.07 -5.44
N SER A 259 0.84 3.85 -4.50
CA SER A 259 -0.36 4.67 -4.35
C SER A 259 -0.03 6.13 -4.01
N MET A 260 0.97 6.37 -3.19
CA MET A 260 1.43 7.73 -2.86
C MET A 260 1.89 8.50 -4.11
N TYR A 261 2.71 7.88 -4.96
CA TYR A 261 3.18 8.53 -6.20
C TYR A 261 2.02 8.80 -7.16
N LEU A 262 1.16 7.80 -7.38
CA LEU A 262 -0.01 7.95 -8.24
C LEU A 262 -0.97 9.02 -7.68
N ARG A 263 -1.12 9.09 -6.36
CA ARG A 263 -1.93 10.13 -5.68
C ARG A 263 -1.33 11.53 -5.82
N ALA A 264 -0.02 11.65 -6.06
CA ALA A 264 0.65 12.90 -6.42
C ALA A 264 0.60 13.19 -7.94
N GLY A 265 -0.06 12.33 -8.73
CA GLY A 265 -0.11 12.46 -10.19
C GLY A 265 1.20 12.08 -10.89
N ILE A 266 2.09 11.35 -10.20
CA ILE A 266 3.42 10.99 -10.68
C ILE A 266 3.40 9.51 -11.16
N PRO A 267 3.70 9.23 -12.44
CA PRO A 267 3.85 7.88 -12.96
C PRO A 267 4.96 7.12 -12.25
N VAL A 268 4.86 5.80 -12.21
CA VAL A 268 5.81 4.98 -11.44
C VAL A 268 6.78 4.22 -12.34
N ILE A 269 7.99 4.00 -11.83
CA ILE A 269 8.91 2.97 -12.35
C ILE A 269 8.90 1.83 -11.35
N ILE A 270 8.53 0.64 -11.81
CA ILE A 270 8.38 -0.54 -10.96
C ILE A 270 9.12 -1.73 -11.55
N TRP A 271 9.58 -2.63 -10.68
CA TRP A 271 10.10 -3.92 -11.10
C TRP A 271 9.03 -4.72 -11.86
N ASP A 272 9.39 -5.30 -13.00
CA ASP A 272 8.45 -5.98 -13.90
C ASP A 272 7.83 -7.26 -13.32
N LYS A 273 8.47 -7.86 -12.31
CA LYS A 273 7.96 -9.00 -11.52
C LYS A 273 7.22 -8.57 -10.24
N ALA A 274 7.06 -7.28 -9.99
CA ALA A 274 6.30 -6.81 -8.83
C ALA A 274 4.80 -7.13 -8.97
N ALA A 275 4.12 -7.36 -7.84
CA ALA A 275 2.68 -7.68 -7.81
C ALA A 275 1.79 -6.60 -8.45
N LEU A 276 2.26 -5.35 -8.47
CA LEU A 276 1.55 -4.21 -9.06
C LEU A 276 1.95 -3.92 -10.52
N ALA A 277 2.91 -4.65 -11.10
CA ALA A 277 3.35 -4.43 -12.48
C ALA A 277 2.18 -4.54 -13.48
N ASP A 278 1.28 -5.51 -13.29
CA ASP A 278 0.10 -5.68 -14.14
C ASP A 278 -0.86 -4.50 -14.07
N ILE A 279 -1.07 -3.93 -12.87
CA ILE A 279 -1.91 -2.74 -12.70
C ILE A 279 -1.25 -1.53 -13.35
N VAL A 280 0.07 -1.35 -13.18
CA VAL A 280 0.82 -0.25 -13.79
C VAL A 280 0.73 -0.30 -15.31
N LYS A 281 0.89 -1.49 -15.92
CA LYS A 281 0.74 -1.69 -17.36
C LYS A 281 -0.69 -1.45 -17.83
N ARG A 282 -1.68 -2.06 -17.17
CA ARG A 282 -3.10 -2.00 -17.58
C ARG A 282 -3.69 -0.60 -17.48
N LEU A 283 -3.29 0.18 -16.48
CA LEU A 283 -3.73 1.56 -16.32
C LEU A 283 -2.85 2.56 -17.07
N ASP A 284 -1.75 2.11 -17.69
CA ASP A 284 -0.74 2.95 -18.35
C ASP A 284 -0.34 4.14 -17.46
N VAL A 285 0.08 3.84 -16.23
CA VAL A 285 0.48 4.83 -15.19
C VAL A 285 1.96 4.75 -14.83
N GLY A 286 2.78 4.19 -15.71
CA GLY A 286 4.19 4.00 -15.45
C GLY A 286 4.87 3.00 -16.37
N ILE A 287 6.12 2.70 -16.04
CA ILE A 287 6.95 1.75 -16.78
C ILE A 287 7.39 0.60 -15.88
N CYS A 288 7.39 -0.60 -16.45
CA CYS A 288 7.90 -1.80 -15.79
C CYS A 288 9.27 -2.11 -16.36
N VAL A 289 10.26 -2.28 -15.48
CA VAL A 289 11.64 -2.57 -15.87
C VAL A 289 12.14 -3.82 -15.15
N SER A 290 12.88 -4.66 -15.87
CA SER A 290 13.51 -5.85 -15.28
C SER A 290 14.71 -5.48 -14.43
N SER A 291 15.45 -4.43 -14.82
CA SER A 291 16.63 -3.91 -14.15
C SER A 291 16.69 -2.37 -14.25
N LEU A 292 17.34 -1.74 -13.28
CA LEU A 292 17.66 -0.31 -13.28
C LEU A 292 18.97 0.04 -14.00
N ARG A 293 19.77 -0.94 -14.43
CA ARG A 293 21.09 -0.67 -15.06
C ARG A 293 20.98 0.18 -16.33
N ASN A 294 19.94 -0.05 -17.12
CA ASN A 294 19.72 0.65 -18.38
C ASN A 294 18.63 1.71 -18.26
N ILE A 295 18.34 2.21 -17.05
CA ILE A 295 17.21 3.11 -16.82
C ILE A 295 17.33 4.39 -17.65
N GLN A 296 18.54 4.89 -17.85
CA GLN A 296 18.79 6.09 -18.63
C GLN A 296 18.37 5.92 -20.10
N GLU A 297 18.69 4.76 -20.71
CA GLU A 297 18.29 4.44 -22.08
C GLU A 297 16.78 4.22 -22.19
N VAL A 298 16.20 3.53 -21.20
CA VAL A 298 14.74 3.31 -21.12
C VAL A 298 14.01 4.65 -21.09
N LEU A 299 14.46 5.59 -20.26
CA LEU A 299 13.86 6.92 -20.14
C LEU A 299 14.05 7.76 -21.40
N ALA A 300 15.23 7.71 -22.03
CA ALA A 300 15.49 8.40 -23.30
C ALA A 300 14.60 7.90 -24.46
N GLY A 301 14.15 6.64 -24.40
CA GLY A 301 13.21 6.06 -25.36
C GLY A 301 11.73 6.41 -25.13
N ILE A 302 11.39 7.14 -24.07
CA ILE A 302 10.00 7.54 -23.80
C ILE A 302 9.69 8.83 -24.56
N SER A 303 8.73 8.77 -25.49
CA SER A 303 8.27 9.97 -26.18
C SER A 303 7.52 10.93 -25.22
N PRO A 304 7.57 12.25 -25.46
CA PRO A 304 6.81 13.22 -24.68
C PRO A 304 5.31 12.91 -24.62
N GLU A 305 4.73 12.42 -25.71
CA GLU A 305 3.31 12.06 -25.80
C GLU A 305 3.00 10.85 -24.92
N ARG A 306 3.88 9.83 -24.90
CA ARG A 306 3.71 8.67 -24.02
C ARG A 306 3.77 9.10 -22.56
N TYR A 307 4.73 9.95 -22.19
CA TYR A 307 4.82 10.45 -20.83
C TYR A 307 3.59 11.27 -20.44
N ALA A 308 3.12 12.18 -21.30
CA ALA A 308 1.91 12.96 -21.07
C ALA A 308 0.67 12.07 -20.86
N ARG A 309 0.52 10.99 -21.64
CA ARG A 309 -0.54 9.99 -21.40
C ARG A 309 -0.41 9.32 -20.04
N MET A 310 0.78 8.86 -19.66
CA MET A 310 1.01 8.24 -18.35
C MET A 310 0.67 9.21 -17.21
N ARG A 311 1.02 10.50 -17.35
CA ARG A 311 0.68 11.55 -16.38
C ARG A 311 -0.83 11.76 -16.26
N ALA A 312 -1.52 11.89 -17.40
CA ALA A 312 -2.98 12.05 -17.41
C ALA A 312 -3.69 10.84 -16.76
N ASN A 313 -3.21 9.63 -17.02
CA ASN A 313 -3.75 8.43 -16.38
C ASN A 313 -3.43 8.38 -14.89
N ALA A 314 -2.22 8.76 -14.47
CA ALA A 314 -1.86 8.85 -13.06
C ALA A 314 -2.75 9.87 -12.33
N TYR A 315 -3.08 11.00 -12.96
CA TYR A 315 -4.02 11.99 -12.43
C TYR A 315 -5.45 11.44 -12.28
N LYS A 316 -5.96 10.68 -13.26
CA LYS A 316 -7.26 10.00 -13.13
C LYS A 316 -7.26 8.98 -11.99
N VAL A 317 -6.18 8.20 -11.86
CA VAL A 317 -6.02 7.25 -10.75
C VAL A 317 -5.92 7.98 -9.41
N SER A 318 -5.24 9.13 -9.35
CA SER A 318 -5.17 9.99 -8.18
C SER A 318 -6.56 10.34 -7.62
N ALA A 319 -7.49 10.76 -8.49
CA ALA A 319 -8.86 11.07 -8.09
C ALA A 319 -9.56 9.86 -7.47
N LYS A 320 -9.46 8.69 -8.10
CA LYS A 320 -10.02 7.43 -7.56
C LYS A 320 -9.41 7.07 -6.20
N LEU A 321 -8.10 7.23 -6.03
CA LEU A 321 -7.40 6.99 -4.76
C LEU A 321 -7.82 7.98 -3.67
N ALA A 322 -8.16 9.22 -4.03
CA ALA A 322 -8.60 10.26 -3.09
C ALA A 322 -9.98 9.96 -2.49
N GLU A 323 -10.83 9.24 -3.22
CA GLU A 323 -12.20 8.91 -2.83
C GLU A 323 -12.33 7.54 -2.16
N GLY A 324 -11.23 6.80 -1.99
CA GLY A 324 -11.25 5.46 -1.43
C GLY A 324 -11.75 4.38 -2.41
N GLY A 325 -11.71 4.65 -3.71
CA GLY A 325 -12.38 3.84 -4.72
C GLY A 325 -11.96 2.37 -4.74
N PHE A 326 -10.68 2.05 -4.56
CA PHE A 326 -10.22 0.65 -4.59
C PHE A 326 -10.69 -0.14 -3.36
N THR A 327 -10.61 0.46 -2.18
CA THR A 327 -11.07 -0.13 -0.93
C THR A 327 -12.58 -0.33 -0.96
N LEU A 328 -13.35 0.65 -1.44
CA LEU A 328 -14.80 0.55 -1.55
C LEU A 328 -15.25 -0.54 -2.53
N GLU A 329 -14.60 -0.64 -3.70
CA GLU A 329 -14.86 -1.73 -4.66
C GLU A 329 -14.58 -3.11 -4.05
N ALA A 330 -13.43 -3.28 -3.39
CA ALA A 330 -13.06 -4.55 -2.76
C ALA A 330 -14.00 -4.93 -1.61
N LEU A 331 -14.43 -3.95 -0.80
CA LEU A 331 -15.40 -4.16 0.26
C LEU A 331 -16.79 -4.52 -0.30
N SER A 332 -17.24 -3.84 -1.36
CA SER A 332 -18.50 -4.15 -2.03
C SER A 332 -18.52 -5.57 -2.56
N LYS A 333 -17.50 -5.97 -3.33
CA LYS A 333 -17.34 -7.35 -3.83
C LYS A 333 -17.36 -8.37 -2.70
N SER A 334 -16.68 -8.08 -1.59
CA SER A 334 -16.66 -8.96 -0.41
C SER A 334 -18.04 -9.12 0.24
N ILE A 335 -18.81 -8.03 0.31
CA ILE A 335 -20.18 -8.04 0.86
C ILE A 335 -21.13 -8.80 -0.07
N ASP A 336 -20.99 -8.64 -1.38
CA ASP A 336 -21.81 -9.35 -2.37
C ASP A 336 -21.57 -10.87 -2.30
N ILE A 337 -20.31 -11.30 -2.15
CA ILE A 337 -19.96 -12.71 -1.89
C ILE A 337 -20.64 -13.22 -0.61
N ILE A 338 -20.58 -12.47 0.48
CA ILE A 338 -21.21 -12.86 1.76
C ILE A 338 -22.74 -12.99 1.63
N ASN A 339 -23.36 -12.13 0.83
CA ASN A 339 -24.80 -12.11 0.59
C ASN A 339 -25.25 -13.11 -0.49
N GLY A 340 -24.32 -13.86 -1.12
CA GLY A 340 -24.64 -14.82 -2.18
C GLY A 340 -25.09 -14.17 -3.50
N ARG A 341 -24.70 -12.92 -3.75
CA ARG A 341 -24.97 -12.22 -5.02
C ARG A 341 -23.90 -12.60 -6.04
N ALA A 342 -24.30 -12.79 -7.31
CA ALA A 342 -23.35 -13.05 -8.38
C ALA A 342 -22.37 -11.89 -8.51
N THR A 343 -21.09 -12.14 -8.23
CA THR A 343 -20.02 -11.22 -8.62
C THR A 343 -19.77 -11.42 -10.10
N GLY A 344 -20.02 -10.40 -10.93
CA GLY A 344 -19.54 -10.41 -12.31
C GLY A 344 -18.04 -10.68 -12.31
N GLU A 345 -17.61 -11.71 -13.00
CA GLU A 345 -16.20 -12.11 -13.09
C GLU A 345 -15.38 -11.01 -13.79
N ASP A 346 -14.18 -10.73 -13.26
CA ASP A 346 -13.20 -9.73 -13.74
C ASP A 346 -12.38 -10.21 -14.95
#